data_AF-W2TP84-F1
#
_entry.id   AF-W2TP84-F1
#
_cell.length_a   1.000
_cell.length_b   1.000
_cell.length_c   1.000
_cell.angle_alpha   90.00
_cell.angle_beta   90.00
_cell.angle_gamma   90.00
#
_symmetry.space_group_name_H-M   'P 1'
#
loop_
_entity.id
_entity.type
_entity.pdbx_description
1 polymer ?
#
loop_
_entity_poly.entity_id
_entity_poly.type
_entity_poly.pdbx_seq_one_letter_code
_entity_poly.pdbx_strand_id
1 'polypeptide(L)'
;MAPMLPSGKEEFTPPSRLGEVIRAVCLDTWQAGDVCIAECYSVRNRQLHQIRVPDGRAFKSWRLQFVITTTDESGISDVKDYEILENSDFDTSVGLGKDGIVRIKSNVAISSCPHHESYEGNIFWSEEFGRVLAGDKDRIQRSQIYYTWVRRQLLVSITLFLLVAVSVSSIS
;
A
#
# COMPACT_ATOMS: atom_id res chain seq x y z
N MET A 1 18.05 -16.34 35.39
CA MET A 1 18.01 -16.42 33.92
C MET A 1 17.23 -15.21 33.42
N ALA A 2 17.87 -14.31 32.69
CA ALA A 2 17.18 -13.18 32.06
C ALA A 2 16.44 -13.68 30.80
N PRO A 3 15.19 -13.25 30.54
CA PRO A 3 14.49 -13.61 29.32
C PRO A 3 15.11 -12.86 28.13
N MET A 4 15.49 -13.62 27.10
CA MET A 4 15.93 -13.09 25.82
C MET A 4 14.76 -12.39 25.12
N LEU A 5 14.94 -11.11 24.79
CA LEU A 5 14.03 -10.37 23.93
C LEU A 5 14.04 -10.97 22.51
N PRO A 6 12.88 -11.15 21.86
CA PRO A 6 12.86 -11.53 20.45
C PRO A 6 13.36 -10.36 19.61
N SER A 7 14.43 -10.61 18.85
CA SER A 7 14.93 -9.77 17.76
C SER A 7 13.87 -9.75 16.64
N GLY A 8 12.88 -8.87 16.78
CA GLY A 8 12.04 -8.46 15.67
C GLY A 8 12.90 -7.68 14.69
N LYS A 9 13.44 -8.37 13.69
CA LYS A 9 13.93 -7.69 12.49
C LYS A 9 12.70 -7.11 11.82
N GLU A 10 12.39 -5.84 12.10
CA GLU A 10 11.70 -5.03 11.12
C GLU A 10 12.53 -5.15 9.85
N GLU A 11 11.99 -5.86 8.87
CA GLU A 11 12.60 -5.96 7.56
C GLU A 11 12.52 -4.57 6.95
N PHE A 12 13.58 -3.80 7.21
CA PHE A 12 13.76 -2.46 6.67
C PHE A 12 13.83 -2.60 5.16
N THR A 13 12.72 -2.33 4.47
CA THR A 13 12.74 -2.21 3.03
C THR A 13 13.63 -1.01 2.72
N PRO A 14 14.75 -1.18 2.01
CA PRO A 14 15.63 -0.07 1.72
C PRO A 14 14.84 0.99 0.92
N PRO A 15 15.11 2.28 1.15
CA PRO A 15 14.49 3.33 0.34
C PRO A 15 14.77 3.05 -1.13
N SER A 16 13.74 3.23 -1.96
CA SER A 16 13.83 3.01 -3.40
C SER A 16 15.03 3.75 -3.97
N ARG A 17 15.89 3.06 -4.72
CA ARG A 17 17.15 3.63 -5.22
C ARG A 17 16.90 4.41 -6.51
N LEU A 18 17.66 5.49 -6.72
CA LEU A 18 17.65 6.20 -8.00
C LEU A 18 17.94 5.21 -9.14
N GLY A 19 17.14 5.28 -10.21
CA GLY A 19 17.26 4.38 -11.36
C GLY A 19 16.55 3.02 -11.22
N GLU A 20 15.90 2.72 -10.09
CA GLU A 20 15.07 1.54 -9.94
C GLU A 20 13.72 1.69 -10.65
N VAL A 21 13.25 0.64 -11.33
CA VAL A 21 11.91 0.58 -11.91
C VAL A 21 10.90 0.31 -10.79
N ILE A 22 10.07 1.30 -10.50
CA ILE A 22 9.03 1.24 -9.47
C ILE A 22 7.69 0.97 -10.14
N ARG A 23 6.93 0.07 -9.54
CA ARG A 23 5.56 -0.28 -9.92
C ARG A 23 4.63 0.06 -8.76
N ALA A 24 3.67 0.93 -8.99
CA ALA A 24 2.84 1.49 -7.94
C ALA A 24 1.38 1.71 -8.38
N VAL A 25 0.50 1.84 -7.40
CA VAL A 25 -0.89 2.22 -7.60
C VAL A 25 -1.05 3.71 -7.31
N CYS A 26 -1.61 4.46 -8.25
CA CYS A 26 -1.96 5.86 -8.04
C CYS A 26 -3.11 5.97 -7.03
N LEU A 27 -2.85 6.60 -5.89
CA LEU A 27 -3.80 6.83 -4.82
C LEU A 27 -4.59 8.11 -5.02
N ASP A 28 -3.93 9.17 -5.50
CA ASP A 28 -4.55 10.45 -5.76
C ASP A 28 -3.71 11.30 -6.71
N THR A 29 -4.33 12.34 -7.26
CA THR A 29 -3.67 13.29 -8.16
C THR A 29 -4.13 14.71 -7.87
N TRP A 30 -3.22 15.67 -7.91
CA TRP A 30 -3.54 17.09 -7.79
C TRP A 30 -2.62 17.95 -8.65
N GLN A 31 -3.05 19.19 -8.89
CA GLN A 31 -2.23 20.17 -9.59
C GLN A 31 -1.47 21.03 -8.58
N ALA A 32 -0.18 21.22 -8.81
CA ALA A 32 0.71 22.10 -8.06
C ALA A 32 1.37 23.08 -9.04
N GLY A 33 0.73 24.23 -9.26
CA GLY A 33 1.09 25.12 -10.36
C GLY A 33 0.77 24.46 -11.70
N ASP A 34 1.74 24.44 -12.61
CA ASP A 34 1.62 23.83 -13.94
C ASP A 34 1.99 22.34 -13.96
N VAL A 35 2.26 21.75 -12.79
CA VAL A 35 2.72 20.36 -12.65
C VAL A 35 1.62 19.50 -12.04
N CYS A 36 1.32 18.40 -12.71
CA CYS A 36 0.48 17.34 -12.15
C CYS A 36 1.32 16.45 -11.23
N ILE A 37 0.87 16.29 -9.98
CA ILE A 37 1.48 15.39 -9.00
C ILE A 37 0.58 14.19 -8.79
N ALA A 38 1.18 13.00 -8.83
CA ALA A 38 0.52 11.76 -8.44
C ALA A 38 1.13 11.21 -7.15
N GLU A 39 0.29 10.90 -6.18
CA GLU A 39 0.67 10.12 -5.02
C GLU A 39 0.45 8.64 -5.33
N CYS A 40 1.49 7.83 -5.14
CA CYS A 40 1.55 6.46 -5.57
C CYS A 40 2.02 5.56 -4.43
N TYR A 41 1.42 4.38 -4.29
CA TYR A 41 1.87 3.37 -3.34
C TYR A 41 2.51 2.19 -4.06
N SER A 42 3.80 1.96 -3.80
CA SER A 42 4.53 0.78 -4.24
C SER A 42 4.29 -0.35 -3.26
N VAL A 43 3.53 -1.37 -3.67
CA VAL A 43 3.24 -2.55 -2.84
C VAL A 43 4.53 -3.31 -2.52
N ARG A 44 5.38 -3.53 -3.54
CA ARG A 44 6.65 -4.25 -3.38
C ARG A 44 7.59 -3.55 -2.41
N ASN A 45 7.73 -2.23 -2.54
CA ASN A 45 8.66 -1.46 -1.72
C ASN A 45 8.02 -0.98 -0.41
N ARG A 46 6.70 -1.24 -0.23
CA ARG A 46 5.86 -0.76 0.87
C ARG A 46 6.03 0.74 1.15
N GLN A 47 6.17 1.52 0.08
CA GLN A 47 6.59 2.91 0.13
C GLN A 47 5.63 3.82 -0.65
N LEU A 48 5.39 5.01 -0.11
CA LEU A 48 4.74 6.10 -0.83
C LEU A 48 5.73 6.88 -1.68
N HIS A 49 5.27 7.26 -2.87
CA HIS A 49 5.97 8.13 -3.79
C HIS A 49 5.06 9.28 -4.20
N GLN A 50 5.58 10.49 -4.16
CA GLN A 50 4.96 11.63 -4.83
C GLN A 50 5.78 11.90 -6.08
N ILE A 51 5.16 11.81 -7.24
CA ILE A 51 5.86 11.93 -8.53
C ILE A 51 5.26 13.06 -9.36
N ARG A 52 6.11 13.78 -10.08
CA ARG A 52 5.68 14.67 -11.16
C ARG A 52 5.28 13.81 -12.36
N VAL A 53 4.06 13.96 -12.84
CA VAL A 53 3.54 13.21 -13.99
C VAL A 53 3.87 13.99 -15.27
N PRO A 54 4.80 13.52 -16.13
CA PRO A 54 5.35 14.33 -17.22
C PRO A 54 4.34 14.80 -18.26
N ASP A 55 3.29 14.01 -18.50
CA ASP A 55 2.22 14.30 -19.47
C ASP A 55 0.89 14.68 -18.80
N GLY A 56 0.88 14.79 -17.46
CA GLY A 56 -0.32 15.05 -16.66
C GLY A 56 -1.38 13.95 -16.67
N ARG A 57 -1.10 12.78 -17.26
CA ARG A 57 -2.09 11.69 -17.41
C ARG A 57 -1.87 10.61 -16.36
N ALA A 58 -2.27 10.90 -15.12
CA ALA A 58 -2.44 9.90 -14.09
C ALA A 58 -3.84 10.02 -13.50
N PHE A 59 -4.46 8.89 -13.16
CA PHE A 59 -5.73 8.89 -12.46
C PHE A 59 -5.70 7.93 -11.29
N LYS A 60 -6.51 8.26 -10.29
CA LYS A 60 -6.73 7.42 -9.12
C LYS A 60 -7.06 5.98 -9.53
N SER A 61 -6.50 5.02 -8.79
CA SER A 61 -6.53 3.57 -9.02
C SER A 61 -5.76 3.04 -10.23
N TRP A 62 -5.17 3.91 -11.06
CA TRP A 62 -4.33 3.45 -12.16
C TRP A 62 -3.03 2.84 -11.66
N ARG A 63 -2.55 1.84 -12.40
CA ARG A 63 -1.26 1.21 -12.16
C ARG A 63 -0.20 1.92 -12.99
N LEU A 64 0.88 2.30 -12.34
CA LEU A 64 1.94 3.10 -12.91
C LEU A 64 3.27 2.36 -12.79
N GLN A 65 4.09 2.45 -13.82
CA GLN A 65 5.50 2.10 -13.79
C GLN A 65 6.32 3.36 -14.06
N PHE A 66 7.36 3.59 -13.26
CA PHE A 66 8.21 4.76 -13.42
C PHE A 66 9.59 4.53 -12.82
N VAL A 67 10.57 5.31 -13.26
CA VAL A 67 11.93 5.33 -12.71
C VAL A 67 12.19 6.67 -12.06
N ILE A 68 12.52 6.70 -10.77
CA ILE A 68 12.88 7.96 -10.09
C ILE A 68 14.27 8.40 -10.54
N THR A 69 14.38 9.65 -10.99
CA THR A 69 15.67 10.28 -11.36
C THR A 69 16.22 11.15 -10.26
N THR A 70 15.35 11.97 -9.65
CA THR A 70 15.69 12.98 -8.66
C THR A 70 14.51 13.14 -7.71
N THR A 71 14.79 13.46 -6.46
CA THR A 71 13.79 13.80 -5.46
C THR A 71 14.19 15.12 -4.84
N ASP A 72 13.27 16.07 -4.80
CA ASP A 72 13.52 17.38 -4.23
C ASP A 72 13.39 17.40 -2.69
N GLU A 73 13.67 18.55 -2.09
CA GLU A 73 13.58 18.76 -0.64
C GLU A 73 12.15 18.61 -0.09
N SER A 74 11.13 18.70 -0.95
CA SER A 74 9.72 18.49 -0.59
C SER A 74 9.32 17.01 -0.66
N GLY A 75 10.23 16.12 -1.08
CA GLY A 75 9.94 14.69 -1.27
C GLY A 75 9.24 14.37 -2.57
N ILE A 76 9.09 15.34 -3.49
CA ILE A 76 8.49 15.13 -4.80
C ILE A 76 9.57 14.69 -5.78
N SER A 77 9.31 13.58 -6.45
CA SER A 77 10.25 12.93 -7.35
C SER A 77 9.96 13.26 -8.81
N ASP A 78 11.02 13.56 -9.56
CA ASP A 78 10.97 13.52 -11.02
C ASP A 78 11.15 12.09 -11.48
N VAL A 79 10.48 11.74 -12.58
CA VAL A 79 10.50 10.40 -13.13
C VAL A 79 10.91 10.39 -14.60
N LYS A 80 11.66 9.35 -14.95
CA LYS A 80 11.94 8.94 -16.33
C LYS A 80 11.14 7.67 -16.63
N ASP A 81 10.82 7.43 -17.90
CA ASP A 81 10.21 6.20 -18.39
C ASP A 81 8.88 5.88 -17.67
N TYR A 82 8.00 6.89 -17.59
CA TYR A 82 6.65 6.78 -17.04
C TYR A 82 5.73 6.01 -17.99
N GLU A 83 5.02 5.03 -17.47
CA GLU A 83 4.10 4.17 -18.20
C GLU A 83 2.85 3.85 -17.37
N ILE A 84 1.68 3.92 -18.01
CA ILE A 84 0.42 3.44 -17.44
C ILE A 84 0.27 1.97 -17.82
N LEU A 85 0.18 1.12 -16.81
CA LEU A 85 0.10 -0.33 -17.02
C LEU A 85 -1.37 -0.78 -17.17
N GLU A 86 -1.89 -0.74 -18.40
CA GLU A 86 -3.17 -1.35 -18.73
C GLU A 86 -3.05 -2.89 -18.71
N ASN A 87 -3.89 -3.58 -17.92
CA ASN A 87 -3.95 -5.05 -17.84
C ASN A 87 -2.65 -5.79 -17.47
N SER A 88 -1.73 -5.15 -16.74
CA SER A 88 -0.51 -5.84 -16.28
C SER A 88 -0.80 -6.93 -15.24
N ASP A 89 0.06 -7.97 -15.23
CA ASP A 89 0.23 -8.97 -14.17
C ASP A 89 0.80 -8.33 -12.88
N PHE A 90 0.19 -7.25 -12.43
CA PHE A 90 0.30 -6.86 -11.05
C PHE A 90 -0.40 -7.97 -10.25
N ASP A 91 0.35 -8.77 -9.50
CA ASP A 91 -0.14 -9.88 -8.66
C ASP A 91 -1.23 -9.44 -7.66
N THR A 92 -1.48 -8.14 -7.56
CA THR A 92 -2.44 -7.51 -6.66
C THR A 92 -3.63 -6.93 -7.43
N SER A 93 -4.85 -7.38 -7.11
CA SER A 93 -6.07 -6.77 -7.65
C SER A 93 -6.31 -5.40 -7.02
N VAL A 94 -6.60 -4.39 -7.83
CA VAL A 94 -6.86 -3.00 -7.39
C VAL A 94 -8.24 -2.59 -7.85
N GLY A 95 -9.00 -1.89 -6.99
CA GLY A 95 -10.31 -1.35 -7.34
C GLY A 95 -10.58 0.00 -6.70
N LEU A 96 -11.38 0.83 -7.36
CA LEU A 96 -11.91 2.07 -6.80
C LEU A 96 -13.33 1.81 -6.28
N GLY A 97 -13.56 2.03 -4.99
CA GLY A 97 -14.92 1.91 -4.46
C GLY A 97 -15.79 3.13 -4.74
N LYS A 98 -17.10 2.95 -4.52
CA LYS A 98 -18.11 4.02 -4.66
C LYS A 98 -17.89 5.21 -3.71
N ASP A 99 -17.14 5.00 -2.64
CA ASP A 99 -16.70 6.00 -1.67
C ASP A 99 -15.43 6.75 -2.11
N GLY A 100 -14.90 6.48 -3.30
CA GLY A 100 -13.68 7.09 -3.82
C GLY A 100 -12.40 6.58 -3.17
N ILE A 101 -12.44 5.47 -2.43
CA ILE A 101 -11.28 4.86 -1.78
C ILE A 101 -10.66 3.78 -2.68
N VAL A 102 -9.33 3.81 -2.82
CA VAL A 102 -8.55 2.77 -3.51
C VAL A 102 -8.42 1.54 -2.60
N ARG A 103 -8.91 0.41 -3.09
CA ARG A 103 -8.85 -0.91 -2.44
C ARG A 103 -7.82 -1.76 -3.16
N ILE A 104 -6.97 -2.40 -2.37
CA ILE A 104 -5.93 -3.31 -2.85
C ILE A 104 -6.20 -4.66 -2.19
N LYS A 105 -6.45 -5.69 -3.00
CA LYS A 105 -6.73 -7.05 -2.53
C LYS A 105 -5.46 -7.68 -1.99
N SER A 106 -5.51 -8.32 -0.84
CA SER A 106 -4.38 -9.04 -0.27
C SER A 106 -4.83 -10.22 0.58
N ASN A 107 -4.08 -11.30 0.56
CA ASN A 107 -4.37 -12.46 1.39
C ASN A 107 -3.85 -12.22 2.82
N VAL A 108 -4.74 -12.32 3.81
CA VAL A 108 -4.38 -12.26 5.22
C VAL A 108 -5.01 -13.41 5.98
N ALA A 109 -4.30 -13.96 6.97
CA ALA A 109 -4.78 -15.10 7.76
C ALA A 109 -4.50 -14.93 9.26
N ILE A 110 -5.43 -15.44 10.07
CA ILE A 110 -5.26 -15.61 11.52
C ILE A 110 -4.41 -16.85 11.79
N SER A 111 -3.40 -16.70 12.64
CA SER A 111 -2.64 -17.84 13.15
C SER A 111 -3.49 -18.73 14.06
N SER A 112 -3.32 -20.05 13.96
CA SER A 112 -3.89 -21.00 14.92
C SER A 112 -3.02 -21.20 16.16
N CYS A 113 -1.79 -20.66 16.18
CA CYS A 113 -0.85 -20.76 17.30
C CYS A 113 -1.06 -19.61 18.30
N PRO A 114 -1.37 -19.88 19.59
CA PRO A 114 -1.58 -18.87 20.62
C PRO A 114 -0.40 -17.91 20.87
N HIS A 115 0.81 -18.29 20.46
CA HIS A 115 2.01 -17.48 20.64
C HIS A 115 2.21 -16.43 19.53
N HIS A 116 1.39 -16.46 18.48
CA HIS A 116 1.48 -15.50 17.38
C HIS A 116 0.57 -14.30 17.62
N GLU A 117 1.04 -13.10 17.27
CA GLU A 117 0.31 -11.84 17.47
C GLU A 117 -1.06 -11.81 16.76
N SER A 118 -1.23 -12.57 15.69
CA SER A 118 -2.49 -12.64 14.95
C SER A 118 -3.54 -13.58 15.54
N TYR A 119 -3.20 -14.33 16.58
CA TYR A 119 -4.10 -15.32 17.20
C TYR A 119 -5.37 -14.69 17.78
N GLU A 120 -5.23 -13.53 18.43
CA GLU A 120 -6.33 -12.77 19.02
C GLU A 120 -7.22 -12.09 17.98
N GLY A 121 -6.85 -12.13 16.69
CA GLY A 121 -7.64 -11.57 15.59
C GLY A 121 -7.60 -10.04 15.46
N ASN A 122 -6.74 -9.36 16.23
CA ASN A 122 -6.59 -7.90 16.18
C ASN A 122 -5.57 -7.42 15.13
N ILE A 123 -4.61 -8.28 14.78
CA ILE A 123 -3.52 -8.03 13.84
C ILE A 123 -3.49 -9.19 12.86
N PHE A 124 -3.29 -8.92 11.57
CA PHE A 124 -3.06 -9.95 10.55
C PHE A 124 -1.71 -9.76 9.89
N TRP A 125 -1.28 -10.83 9.20
CA TRP A 125 -0.12 -10.78 8.34
C TRP A 125 -0.54 -10.89 6.88
N SER A 126 -0.01 -9.98 6.07
CA SER A 126 -0.11 -9.90 4.61
C SER A 126 1.27 -10.07 4.01
N GLU A 127 1.41 -10.85 2.94
CA GLU A 127 2.68 -10.88 2.20
C GLU A 127 2.98 -9.52 1.56
N GLU A 128 1.94 -8.85 1.07
CA GLU A 128 2.04 -7.55 0.41
C GLU A 128 2.31 -6.41 1.40
N PHE A 129 1.60 -6.39 2.54
CA PHE A 129 1.55 -5.24 3.45
C PHE A 129 2.21 -5.47 4.81
N GLY A 130 2.59 -6.70 5.16
CA GLY A 130 3.07 -7.04 6.49
C GLY A 130 1.94 -7.00 7.53
N ARG A 131 2.13 -6.26 8.62
CA ARG A 131 1.15 -6.17 9.71
C ARG A 131 -0.05 -5.32 9.28
N VAL A 132 -1.25 -5.89 9.33
CA VAL A 132 -2.53 -5.24 8.99
C VAL A 132 -3.43 -5.25 10.23
N LEU A 133 -4.12 -4.16 10.53
CA LEU A 133 -5.03 -4.10 11.68
C LEU A 133 -6.44 -4.59 11.28
N ALA A 134 -7.09 -5.30 12.19
CA ALA A 134 -8.49 -5.62 12.05
C ALA A 134 -9.36 -4.37 12.24
N GLY A 135 -10.35 -4.19 11.36
CA GLY A 135 -11.38 -3.19 11.55
C GLY A 135 -12.38 -3.60 12.62
N ASP A 136 -12.94 -2.61 13.31
CA ASP A 136 -13.93 -2.82 14.40
C ASP A 136 -15.18 -3.61 13.98
N LYS A 137 -15.42 -3.79 12.68
CA LYS A 137 -16.59 -4.50 12.11
C LYS A 137 -16.24 -5.82 11.42
N ASP A 138 -15.00 -6.27 11.51
CA ASP A 138 -14.55 -7.45 10.78
C ASP A 138 -14.99 -8.74 11.46
N ARG A 139 -15.75 -9.56 10.73
CA ARG A 139 -15.97 -10.96 11.09
C ARG A 139 -14.95 -11.81 10.36
N ILE A 140 -13.84 -12.12 11.03
CA ILE A 140 -12.72 -12.85 10.42
C ILE A 140 -12.89 -14.37 10.61
N GLN A 141 -12.79 -15.13 9.52
CA GLN A 141 -12.68 -16.58 9.50
C GLN A 141 -11.28 -17.03 9.08
N ARG A 142 -10.82 -18.16 9.62
CA ARG A 142 -9.56 -18.80 9.23
C ARG A 142 -9.65 -19.21 7.75
N SER A 143 -8.68 -18.80 6.93
CA SER A 143 -8.57 -19.12 5.50
C SER A 143 -9.46 -18.33 4.51
N GLN A 144 -9.80 -17.09 4.82
CA GLN A 144 -10.49 -16.20 3.86
C GLN A 144 -9.56 -15.17 3.23
N ILE A 145 -9.93 -14.73 2.02
CA ILE A 145 -9.29 -13.62 1.33
C ILE A 145 -9.97 -12.33 1.78
N TYR A 146 -9.17 -11.34 2.19
CA TYR A 146 -9.68 -10.04 2.59
C TYR A 146 -9.21 -8.95 1.63
N TYR A 147 -9.83 -7.78 1.72
CA TYR A 147 -9.41 -6.60 0.99
C TYR A 147 -8.87 -5.60 1.99
N THR A 148 -7.70 -5.02 1.70
CA THR A 148 -7.23 -3.86 2.43
C THR A 148 -7.49 -2.61 1.60
N TRP A 149 -7.62 -1.45 2.23
CA TRP A 149 -7.64 -0.18 1.52
C TRP A 149 -6.59 0.75 2.05
N VAL A 150 -6.12 1.58 1.12
CA VAL A 150 -5.25 2.69 1.43
C VAL A 150 -6.14 3.93 1.40
N ARG A 151 -6.44 4.48 2.57
CA ARG A 151 -7.21 5.72 2.71
C ARG A 151 -6.28 6.80 3.26
N ARG A 152 -6.31 7.98 2.63
CA ARG A 152 -5.72 9.19 3.17
C ARG A 152 -6.39 9.53 4.51
N GLN A 153 -5.65 9.45 5.61
CA GLN A 153 -6.08 10.04 6.87
C GLN A 153 -5.74 11.53 6.83
N LEU A 154 -6.75 12.39 6.83
CA LEU A 154 -6.59 13.86 6.93
C LEU A 154 -6.27 14.27 8.38
N LEU A 155 -5.27 13.65 9.01
CA LEU A 155 -4.76 14.08 10.30
C LEU A 155 -3.42 14.77 10.08
N VAL A 156 -3.37 16.03 10.53
CA VAL A 156 -2.21 16.92 10.46
C VAL A 156 -0.95 16.20 10.97
N SER A 157 0.07 16.17 10.11
CA SER A 157 1.48 15.87 10.39
C SER A 157 1.97 14.44 10.64
N ILE A 158 1.16 13.38 10.59
CA ILE A 158 1.70 12.01 10.60
C ILE A 158 0.92 11.16 9.60
N THR A 159 1.60 10.73 8.54
CA THR A 159 1.07 9.75 7.57
C THR A 159 1.00 8.39 8.25
N LEU A 160 -0.02 8.19 9.09
CA LEU A 160 -0.34 6.90 9.68
C LEU A 160 -1.30 6.19 8.72
N PHE A 161 -0.87 5.05 8.18
CA PHE A 161 -1.76 4.17 7.44
C PHE A 161 -2.50 3.28 8.40
N LEU A 162 -3.81 3.45 8.47
CA LEU A 162 -4.68 2.43 9.02
C LEU A 162 -5.03 1.46 7.89
N LEU A 163 -4.21 0.40 7.76
CA LEU A 163 -4.57 -0.77 6.96
C LEU A 163 -5.66 -1.50 7.74
N VAL A 164 -6.89 -1.34 7.28
CA VAL A 164 -8.07 -1.97 7.89
C VAL A 164 -8.56 -3.02 6.91
N ALA A 165 -8.74 -4.26 7.37
CA ALA A 165 -9.49 -5.27 6.63
C ALA A 165 -10.99 -4.90 6.68
N VAL A 166 -11.79 -5.11 5.64
CA VAL A 166 -13.28 -5.10 5.69
C VAL A 166 -13.78 -6.09 4.67
N SER A 167 -14.68 -6.92 5.18
CA SER A 167 -15.70 -7.70 4.48
C SER A 167 -15.21 -8.83 3.58
N VAL A 168 -15.74 -9.98 3.98
CA VAL A 168 -15.74 -11.30 3.38
C VAL A 168 -16.54 -11.29 2.07
N SER A 169 -15.93 -11.75 0.98
CA SER A 169 -16.69 -12.31 -0.13
C SER A 169 -16.64 -13.83 0.03
N SER A 170 -17.70 -14.42 0.57
CA SER A 170 -17.89 -15.87 0.44
C SER A 170 -18.09 -16.13 -1.04
N ILE A 171 -17.16 -16.85 -1.67
CA ILE A 171 -17.45 -17.50 -2.95
C ILE A 171 -18.38 -18.66 -2.58
N SER A 172 -19.68 -18.44 -2.79
CA SER A 172 -20.70 -19.48 -2.81
C SER A 172 -20.51 -20.40 -3.99
#